data_AF-A0A452U8N7-F1
#
_entry.id   AF-A0A452U8N7-F1
#
_cell.length_a   1.000
_cell.length_b   1.000
_cell.length_c   1.000
_cell.angle_alpha   90.00
_cell.angle_beta   90.00
_cell.angle_gamma   90.00
#
_symmetry.space_group_name_H-M   'P 1'
#
loop_
_entity.id
_entity.type
_entity.pdbx_description
1 polymer ?
#
loop_
_entity_poly.entity_id
_entity_poly.type
_entity_poly.pdbx_seq_one_letter_code
_entity_poly.pdbx_strand_id
1 'polypeptide(L)'
;VLAVALPGPPGPPGQPGLPGSRNLVTAFSTMDDMLQKAHLVIEGTFIYLRDSTEFFIRVRDGWKKLQLGELIPIPADSPPPPALSSNVSSCPALLLAPSLVSIREVPLGLHLVALNTPFSGDLRADFECFQQARAAGLLSTYRAFLSSHLQDLSTVVRKAERYSLPIVNLKGQVLFNNWDSIFSGHGGQFNTHVPIYSFDGRDVMTDPSWPQKVIWHGSSPHGVRLVDNYCEAWRTADMAVTGQASPLSAGKILDQKTYGCANRLIVLCIENSFMTDARK
;
A
#
# COMPACT_ATOMS: atom_id res chain seq x y z
N VAL A 1 -34.35 39.88 -46.62
CA VAL A 1 -34.03 40.01 -45.18
C VAL A 1 -33.88 38.60 -44.62
N LEU A 2 -32.65 38.10 -44.52
CA LEU A 2 -32.36 36.77 -43.97
C LEU A 2 -32.02 36.95 -42.48
N ALA A 3 -32.90 36.50 -41.60
CA ALA A 3 -32.67 36.50 -40.16
C ALA A 3 -31.75 35.33 -39.81
N VAL A 4 -30.57 35.63 -39.31
CA VAL A 4 -29.62 34.65 -38.76
C VAL A 4 -30.08 34.32 -37.35
N ALA A 5 -30.50 33.06 -37.11
CA ALA A 5 -30.77 32.56 -35.77
C ALA A 5 -29.46 32.33 -35.03
N LEU A 6 -29.24 33.08 -33.95
CA LEU A 6 -28.09 32.90 -33.06
C LEU A 6 -28.28 31.61 -32.24
N PRO A 7 -27.24 30.76 -32.08
CA PRO A 7 -27.30 29.61 -31.19
C PRO A 7 -27.54 30.08 -29.74
N GLY A 8 -28.43 29.37 -29.02
CA GLY A 8 -28.65 29.60 -27.60
C GLY A 8 -27.38 29.37 -26.78
N PRO A 9 -27.26 30.01 -25.60
CA PRO A 9 -26.10 29.83 -24.74
C PRO A 9 -25.95 28.37 -24.29
N PRO A 10 -24.71 27.88 -24.08
CA PRO A 10 -24.47 26.55 -23.52
C PRO A 10 -25.19 26.38 -22.19
N GLY A 11 -25.82 25.22 -21.99
CA GLY A 11 -26.45 24.88 -20.72
C GLY A 11 -25.43 24.85 -19.56
N PRO A 12 -25.87 25.05 -18.31
CA PRO A 12 -24.98 25.00 -17.16
C PRO A 12 -24.33 23.61 -17.02
N PRO A 13 -23.10 23.52 -16.49
CA PRO A 13 -22.44 22.26 -16.20
C PRO A 13 -23.32 21.36 -15.31
N GLY A 14 -23.47 20.09 -15.68
CA GLY A 14 -24.15 19.10 -14.84
C GLY A 14 -23.49 18.96 -13.48
N GLN A 15 -24.26 18.61 -12.46
CA GLN A 15 -23.72 18.38 -11.11
C GLN A 15 -22.61 17.31 -11.13
N PRO A 16 -21.50 17.51 -10.41
CA PRO A 16 -20.46 16.49 -10.27
C PRO A 16 -21.05 15.18 -9.73
N GLY A 17 -20.78 14.06 -10.41
CA GLY A 17 -21.13 12.74 -9.91
C GLY A 17 -20.43 12.46 -8.58
N LEU A 18 -21.15 11.85 -7.63
CA LEU A 18 -20.62 11.46 -6.33
C LEU A 18 -19.42 10.48 -6.49
N PRO A 19 -18.36 10.61 -5.67
CA PRO A 19 -17.20 9.72 -5.72
C PRO A 19 -17.61 8.30 -5.33
N GLY A 20 -17.65 7.39 -6.31
CA GLY A 20 -17.99 5.99 -6.13
C GLY A 20 -16.86 5.19 -5.48
N SER A 21 -16.77 5.21 -4.15
CA SER A 21 -16.05 4.16 -3.42
C SER A 21 -16.91 2.90 -3.41
N ARG A 22 -16.69 1.98 -4.36
CA ARG A 22 -17.41 0.70 -4.42
C ARG A 22 -16.83 -0.28 -3.39
N ASN A 23 -17.03 0.00 -2.10
CA ASN A 23 -17.04 -1.06 -1.10
C ASN A 23 -18.34 -1.84 -1.29
N LEU A 24 -18.27 -2.99 -1.96
CA LEU A 24 -19.44 -3.82 -2.25
C LEU A 24 -20.03 -4.50 -1.00
N VAL A 25 -19.36 -4.43 0.16
CA VAL A 25 -19.80 -5.02 1.42
C VAL A 25 -19.63 -4.03 2.57
N THR A 26 -20.67 -3.86 3.38
CA THR A 26 -20.72 -3.02 4.60
C THR A 26 -21.17 -3.88 5.79
N ALA A 27 -20.71 -3.58 7.00
CA ALA A 27 -21.16 -4.28 8.21
C ALA A 27 -21.73 -3.32 9.24
N PHE A 28 -22.90 -3.65 9.79
CA PHE A 28 -23.55 -2.94 10.89
C PHE A 28 -23.70 -3.88 12.09
N SER A 29 -23.85 -3.34 13.30
CA SER A 29 -24.08 -4.19 14.48
C SER A 29 -25.49 -4.76 14.48
N THR A 30 -26.49 -3.88 14.34
CA THR A 30 -27.92 -4.20 14.45
C THR A 30 -28.73 -3.73 13.23
N MET A 31 -29.97 -4.22 13.13
CA MET A 31 -30.95 -3.76 12.14
C MET A 31 -31.23 -2.25 12.27
N ASP A 32 -31.33 -1.73 13.50
CA ASP A 32 -31.56 -0.30 13.74
C ASP A 32 -30.41 0.58 13.20
N ASP A 33 -29.16 0.15 13.38
CA ASP A 33 -27.98 0.86 12.86
C ASP A 33 -27.98 0.86 11.32
N MET A 34 -28.39 -0.25 10.71
CA MET A 34 -28.59 -0.34 9.26
C MET A 34 -29.70 0.61 8.78
N LEU A 35 -30.84 0.67 9.47
CA LEU A 35 -31.97 1.53 9.10
C LEU A 35 -31.65 3.02 9.24
N GLN A 36 -30.92 3.41 10.30
CA GLN A 36 -30.48 4.80 10.48
C GLN A 36 -29.55 5.26 9.36
N LYS A 37 -28.70 4.37 8.86
CA LYS A 37 -27.72 4.64 7.80
C LYS A 37 -28.23 4.28 6.40
N ALA A 38 -29.52 3.98 6.25
CA ALA A 38 -30.12 3.48 5.01
C ALA A 38 -29.87 4.37 3.78
N HIS A 39 -29.88 5.68 3.98
CA HIS A 39 -29.69 6.70 2.93
C HIS A 39 -28.23 6.82 2.47
N LEU A 40 -27.27 6.30 3.25
CA LEU A 40 -25.85 6.31 2.94
C LEU A 40 -25.42 5.09 2.12
N VAL A 41 -26.28 4.08 2.00
CA VAL A 41 -25.97 2.81 1.33
C VAL A 41 -26.50 2.83 -0.10
N ILE A 42 -25.58 2.64 -1.05
CA ILE A 42 -25.88 2.60 -2.48
C ILE A 42 -26.54 1.27 -2.84
N GLU A 43 -27.46 1.30 -3.81
CA GLU A 43 -28.04 0.09 -4.43
C GLU A 43 -26.96 -0.88 -4.91
N GLY A 44 -27.17 -2.18 -4.64
CA GLY A 44 -26.21 -3.25 -4.93
C GLY A 44 -25.18 -3.52 -3.82
N THR A 45 -25.17 -2.75 -2.73
CA THR A 45 -24.29 -3.01 -1.58
C THR A 45 -24.79 -4.22 -0.77
N PHE A 46 -23.88 -5.13 -0.44
CA PHE A 46 -24.13 -6.22 0.50
C PHE A 46 -23.91 -5.77 1.94
N ILE A 47 -24.74 -6.26 2.86
CA ILE A 47 -24.72 -5.88 4.26
C ILE A 47 -24.66 -7.12 5.13
N TYR A 48 -23.77 -7.11 6.12
CA TYR A 48 -23.69 -8.11 7.17
C TYR A 48 -24.05 -7.50 8.53
N LEU A 49 -24.99 -8.12 9.25
CA LEU A 49 -25.31 -7.76 10.64
C LEU A 49 -24.47 -8.62 11.58
N ARG A 50 -23.65 -7.98 12.41
CA ARG A 50 -22.70 -8.70 13.29
C ARG A 50 -23.42 -9.46 14.40
N ASP A 51 -24.49 -8.91 14.95
CA ASP A 51 -25.14 -9.45 16.14
C ASP A 51 -26.06 -10.63 15.81
N SER A 52 -26.72 -10.58 14.64
CA SER A 52 -27.64 -11.63 14.19
C SER A 52 -27.05 -12.58 13.15
N THR A 53 -25.84 -12.29 12.64
CA THR A 53 -25.19 -13.00 11.52
C THR A 53 -26.01 -13.02 10.23
N GLU A 54 -26.95 -12.09 10.08
CA GLU A 54 -27.81 -12.00 8.90
C GLU A 54 -27.14 -11.22 7.76
N PHE A 55 -27.50 -11.57 6.53
CA PHE A 55 -26.96 -10.95 5.33
C PHE A 55 -28.06 -10.35 4.47
N PHE A 56 -27.83 -9.15 3.93
CA PHE A 56 -28.80 -8.41 3.13
C PHE A 56 -28.15 -7.81 1.88
N ILE A 57 -28.96 -7.49 0.87
CA ILE A 57 -28.57 -6.69 -0.29
C ILE A 57 -29.48 -5.46 -0.41
N ARG A 58 -28.89 -4.27 -0.64
CA ARG A 58 -29.64 -3.05 -0.95
C ARG A 58 -30.23 -3.15 -2.37
N VAL A 59 -31.55 -3.17 -2.46
CA VAL A 59 -32.31 -3.15 -3.72
C VAL A 59 -33.09 -1.86 -3.83
N ARG A 60 -33.66 -1.53 -4.99
CA ARG A 60 -34.53 -0.35 -5.12
C ARG A 60 -35.62 -0.35 -4.04
N ASP A 61 -35.73 0.77 -3.33
CA ASP A 61 -36.69 1.02 -2.25
C ASP A 61 -36.60 0.10 -1.01
N GLY A 62 -35.50 -0.63 -0.80
CA GLY A 62 -35.32 -1.39 0.45
C GLY A 62 -34.20 -2.41 0.47
N TRP A 63 -34.41 -3.49 1.23
CA TRP A 63 -33.41 -4.51 1.51
C TRP A 63 -33.99 -5.90 1.28
N LYS A 64 -33.21 -6.79 0.67
CA LYS A 64 -33.55 -8.22 0.59
C LYS A 64 -32.61 -9.02 1.48
N LYS A 65 -33.19 -9.81 2.38
CA LYS A 65 -32.45 -10.78 3.19
C LYS A 65 -31.98 -11.93 2.30
N LEU A 66 -30.71 -12.31 2.47
CA LEU A 66 -30.08 -13.46 1.84
C LEU A 66 -29.98 -14.57 2.90
N GLN A 67 -30.42 -15.78 2.53
CA GLN A 67 -30.32 -16.95 3.41
C GLN A 67 -28.90 -17.47 3.36
N LEU A 68 -28.25 -17.53 4.53
CA LEU A 68 -26.93 -18.15 4.67
C LEU A 68 -27.11 -19.65 4.93
N GLY A 69 -26.19 -20.45 4.39
CA GLY A 69 -26.14 -21.89 4.66
C GLY A 69 -25.59 -22.19 6.05
N GLU A 70 -25.28 -23.46 6.29
CA GLU A 70 -24.68 -23.89 7.55
C GLU A 70 -23.32 -23.23 7.81
N LEU A 71 -23.04 -22.93 9.09
CA LEU A 71 -21.76 -22.38 9.52
C LEU A 71 -20.67 -23.45 9.33
N ILE A 72 -19.64 -23.11 8.55
CA ILE A 72 -18.41 -23.89 8.51
C ILE A 72 -17.58 -23.51 9.75
N PRO A 73 -17.39 -24.41 10.73
CA PRO A 73 -16.69 -24.07 11.97
C PRO A 73 -15.20 -23.83 11.69
N ILE A 74 -14.65 -22.81 12.33
CA ILE A 74 -13.21 -22.59 12.36
C ILE A 74 -12.59 -23.71 13.23
N PRO A 75 -11.57 -24.46 12.76
CA PRO A 75 -10.94 -25.51 13.55
C PRO A 75 -10.43 -24.97 14.89
N ALA A 76 -10.61 -25.71 15.99
CA ALA A 76 -10.23 -25.27 17.34
C ALA A 76 -8.71 -24.99 17.50
N ASP A 77 -7.88 -25.56 16.62
CA ASP A 77 -6.43 -25.30 16.55
C ASP A 77 -6.06 -24.04 15.76
N SER A 78 -7.06 -23.27 15.31
CA SER A 78 -6.81 -21.97 14.67
C SER A 78 -6.33 -21.00 15.75
N PRO A 79 -5.12 -20.44 15.63
CA PRO A 79 -4.65 -19.48 16.61
C PRO A 79 -5.64 -18.31 16.67
N PRO A 80 -6.02 -17.83 17.88
CA PRO A 80 -6.90 -16.68 17.99
C PRO A 80 -6.26 -15.49 17.25
N PRO A 81 -7.05 -14.64 16.58
CA PRO A 81 -6.52 -13.43 15.96
C PRO A 81 -5.73 -12.65 17.03
N PRO A 82 -4.51 -12.17 16.73
CA PRO A 82 -3.65 -11.57 17.73
C PRO A 82 -4.39 -10.42 18.40
N ALA A 83 -4.60 -10.54 19.70
CA ALA A 83 -5.18 -9.49 20.51
C ALA A 83 -4.19 -8.31 20.51
N LEU A 84 -4.62 -7.15 20.02
CA LEU A 84 -3.95 -5.88 20.26
C LEU A 84 -4.05 -5.57 21.76
N SER A 85 -3.13 -6.12 22.57
CA SER A 85 -3.03 -5.79 23.99
C SER A 85 -1.83 -4.89 24.23
N SER A 86 -2.12 -3.63 24.52
CA SER A 86 -1.22 -2.67 25.16
C SER A 86 -1.12 -3.02 26.64
N ASN A 87 -0.02 -3.63 27.07
CA ASN A 87 0.79 -3.18 28.20
C ASN A 87 1.81 -4.22 28.64
N VAL A 88 3.02 -3.72 28.84
CA VAL A 88 4.18 -4.33 29.49
C VAL A 88 3.85 -4.59 30.96
N SER A 89 4.00 -5.84 31.43
CA SER A 89 4.78 -6.19 32.63
C SER A 89 4.54 -7.64 33.09
N SER A 90 5.66 -8.27 33.47
CA SER A 90 5.83 -9.45 34.32
C SER A 90 5.29 -10.80 33.84
N CYS A 91 6.20 -11.60 33.27
CA CYS A 91 6.06 -13.04 33.13
C CYS A 91 7.05 -13.72 34.10
N PRO A 92 6.60 -14.50 35.10
CA PRO A 92 7.47 -15.41 35.83
C PRO A 92 7.63 -16.71 35.04
N ALA A 93 8.89 -17.12 34.91
CA ALA A 93 9.33 -18.29 34.18
C ALA A 93 8.63 -19.59 34.58
N LEU A 94 8.27 -20.40 33.59
CA LEU A 94 8.31 -21.85 33.71
C LEU A 94 9.14 -22.44 32.57
N LEU A 95 10.37 -22.72 32.96
CA LEU A 95 11.35 -23.65 32.43
C LEU A 95 10.73 -24.85 31.71
N LEU A 96 11.21 -25.11 30.48
CA LEU A 96 11.62 -26.43 29.99
C LEU A 96 12.54 -26.21 28.77
N ALA A 97 13.73 -26.81 28.81
CA ALA A 97 14.81 -26.69 27.82
C ALA A 97 15.09 -28.07 27.18
N PRO A 98 16.02 -28.21 26.21
CA PRO A 98 16.29 -27.39 25.03
C PRO A 98 16.35 -28.25 23.75
N SER A 99 15.95 -27.69 22.60
CA SER A 99 16.39 -28.17 21.29
C SER A 99 16.88 -26.98 20.48
N LEU A 100 18.20 -26.98 20.23
CA LEU A 100 18.91 -25.98 19.46
C LEU A 100 18.41 -25.91 18.02
N VAL A 101 17.58 -24.92 17.70
CA VAL A 101 17.65 -24.17 16.44
C VAL A 101 17.25 -22.74 16.75
N SER A 102 18.21 -21.82 16.66
CA SER A 102 17.93 -20.38 16.66
C SER A 102 17.19 -20.05 15.37
N ILE A 103 15.87 -20.24 15.36
CA ILE A 103 15.02 -19.48 14.45
C ILE A 103 15.03 -18.08 15.05
N ARG A 104 15.93 -17.23 14.54
CA ARG A 104 15.78 -15.79 14.64
C ARG A 104 14.31 -15.50 14.34
N GLU A 105 13.56 -14.99 15.30
CA GLU A 105 12.28 -14.36 15.05
C GLU A 105 12.54 -13.31 13.96
N VAL A 106 12.28 -13.66 12.70
CA VAL A 106 12.32 -12.70 11.60
C VAL A 106 11.18 -11.75 11.93
N PRO A 107 11.45 -10.45 12.17
CA PRO A 107 10.40 -9.51 12.50
C PRO A 107 9.31 -9.57 11.43
N LEU A 108 8.09 -9.91 11.83
CA LEU A 108 6.92 -9.94 10.96
C LEU A 108 6.71 -8.54 10.37
N GLY A 109 6.84 -8.41 9.05
CA GLY A 109 6.71 -7.14 8.35
C GLY A 109 6.90 -7.27 6.85
N LEU A 110 6.47 -6.25 6.11
CA LEU A 110 6.75 -6.12 4.68
C LEU A 110 8.07 -5.39 4.49
N HIS A 111 8.99 -6.02 3.78
CA HIS A 111 10.32 -5.46 3.59
C HIS A 111 10.32 -4.40 2.48
N LEU A 112 10.81 -3.20 2.81
CA LEU A 112 11.13 -2.12 1.89
C LEU A 112 12.64 -2.05 1.71
N VAL A 113 13.10 -2.32 0.49
CA VAL A 113 14.51 -2.55 0.16
C VAL A 113 14.85 -1.77 -1.11
N ALA A 114 16.04 -1.21 -1.23
CA ALA A 114 16.46 -0.53 -2.45
C ALA A 114 17.03 -1.50 -3.50
N LEU A 115 16.93 -1.13 -4.78
CA LEU A 115 17.79 -1.72 -5.81
C LEU A 115 19.26 -1.40 -5.50
N ASN A 116 20.19 -2.24 -5.98
CA ASN A 116 21.63 -2.17 -5.74
C ASN A 116 22.36 -1.05 -6.51
N THR A 117 21.68 -0.33 -7.39
CA THR A 117 22.26 0.83 -8.09
C THR A 117 21.18 1.89 -8.34
N PRO A 118 21.54 3.16 -8.54
CA PRO A 118 20.59 4.18 -8.96
C PRO A 118 20.18 4.05 -10.44
N PHE A 119 18.92 4.37 -10.75
CA PHE A 119 18.31 4.24 -12.07
C PHE A 119 17.75 5.57 -12.59
N SER A 120 17.85 5.76 -13.91
CA SER A 120 17.11 6.78 -14.65
C SER A 120 15.63 6.43 -14.74
N GLY A 121 14.83 7.34 -15.28
CA GLY A 121 13.41 7.15 -15.52
C GLY A 121 13.07 6.14 -16.63
N ASP A 122 14.06 5.53 -17.30
CA ASP A 122 13.84 4.40 -18.21
C ASP A 122 14.27 3.12 -17.50
N LEU A 123 13.32 2.44 -16.86
CA LEU A 123 13.60 1.22 -16.12
C LEU A 123 12.44 0.23 -16.13
N ARG A 124 12.79 -1.06 -16.18
CA ARG A 124 11.83 -2.16 -15.99
C ARG A 124 11.72 -2.48 -14.50
N ALA A 125 11.13 -1.56 -13.74
CA ALA A 125 11.22 -1.53 -12.28
C ALA A 125 10.83 -2.84 -11.56
N ASP A 126 9.65 -3.40 -11.87
CA ASP A 126 9.20 -4.65 -11.25
C ASP A 126 10.14 -5.84 -11.57
N PHE A 127 10.73 -5.87 -12.77
CA PHE A 127 11.68 -6.90 -13.17
C PHE A 127 13.00 -6.79 -12.39
N GLU A 128 13.52 -5.57 -12.21
CA GLU A 128 14.72 -5.32 -11.41
C GLU A 128 14.51 -5.73 -9.94
N CYS A 129 13.37 -5.35 -9.34
CA CYS A 129 13.04 -5.76 -7.98
C CYS A 129 12.97 -7.29 -7.84
N PHE A 130 12.34 -7.97 -8.79
CA PHE A 130 12.28 -9.42 -8.81
C PHE A 130 13.67 -10.06 -8.94
N GLN A 131 14.47 -9.62 -9.91
CA GLN A 131 15.77 -10.19 -10.20
C GLN A 131 16.73 -10.04 -9.01
N GLN A 132 16.80 -8.84 -8.43
CA GLN A 132 17.72 -8.56 -7.33
C GLN A 132 17.29 -9.20 -6.01
N ALA A 133 15.99 -9.26 -5.73
CA ALA A 133 15.47 -10.01 -4.59
C ALA A 133 15.86 -11.50 -4.67
N ARG A 134 15.72 -12.12 -5.86
CA ARG A 134 16.11 -13.51 -6.08
C ARG A 134 17.61 -13.73 -5.97
N ALA A 135 18.42 -12.81 -6.49
CA ALA A 135 19.88 -12.85 -6.35
C ALA A 135 20.33 -12.74 -4.87
N ALA A 136 19.57 -12.02 -4.04
CA ALA A 136 19.78 -11.93 -2.59
C ALA A 136 19.17 -13.12 -1.80
N GLY A 137 18.62 -14.13 -2.48
CA GLY A 137 18.01 -15.31 -1.84
C GLY A 137 16.65 -15.07 -1.20
N LEU A 138 16.01 -13.92 -1.44
CA LEU A 138 14.69 -13.61 -0.91
C LEU A 138 13.62 -14.28 -1.78
N LEU A 139 12.70 -15.03 -1.15
CA LEU A 139 11.67 -15.82 -1.83
C LEU A 139 10.32 -15.10 -1.97
N SER A 140 10.08 -14.06 -1.16
CA SER A 140 8.90 -13.20 -1.26
C SER A 140 8.77 -12.51 -2.63
N THR A 141 7.59 -11.95 -2.89
CA THR A 141 7.32 -11.23 -4.13
C THR A 141 7.55 -9.73 -3.93
N TYR A 142 8.59 -9.20 -4.58
CA TYR A 142 8.92 -7.79 -4.54
C TYR A 142 8.38 -7.06 -5.77
N ARG A 143 7.85 -5.86 -5.54
CA ARG A 143 7.38 -4.94 -6.58
C ARG A 143 7.97 -3.57 -6.38
N ALA A 144 8.08 -2.79 -7.45
CA ALA A 144 8.60 -1.44 -7.37
C ALA A 144 7.70 -0.54 -6.52
N PHE A 145 8.31 0.26 -5.65
CA PHE A 145 7.67 1.34 -4.92
C PHE A 145 7.49 2.55 -5.85
N LEU A 146 6.72 2.37 -6.93
CA LEU A 146 6.45 3.40 -7.93
C LEU A 146 4.96 3.36 -8.31
N SER A 147 4.38 4.51 -8.61
CA SER A 147 3.19 4.55 -9.44
C SER A 147 3.54 4.17 -10.89
N SER A 148 2.66 3.47 -11.59
CA SER A 148 2.84 3.10 -13.01
C SER A 148 1.62 3.49 -13.85
N HIS A 149 1.65 3.20 -15.16
CA HIS A 149 0.58 3.56 -16.11
C HIS A 149 -0.83 3.17 -15.64
N LEU A 150 -0.98 1.97 -15.04
CA LEU A 150 -2.28 1.42 -14.64
C LEU A 150 -2.41 1.22 -13.12
N GLN A 151 -1.43 1.66 -12.33
CA GLN A 151 -1.41 1.37 -10.91
C GLN A 151 -0.94 2.54 -10.08
N ASP A 152 -1.74 2.88 -9.08
CA ASP A 152 -1.38 3.81 -8.03
C ASP A 152 -0.45 3.12 -7.02
N LEU A 153 0.60 3.81 -6.59
CA LEU A 153 1.55 3.30 -5.60
C LEU A 153 0.84 2.73 -4.38
N SER A 154 -0.14 3.44 -3.81
CA SER A 154 -0.89 3.00 -2.62
C SER A 154 -1.59 1.63 -2.78
N THR A 155 -1.74 1.15 -4.02
CA THR A 155 -2.38 -0.13 -4.34
C THR A 155 -1.41 -1.29 -4.58
N VAL A 156 -0.10 -1.05 -4.56
CA VAL A 156 0.93 -2.07 -4.85
C VAL A 156 0.88 -3.23 -3.84
N VAL A 157 0.73 -2.91 -2.55
CA VAL A 157 0.54 -3.89 -1.48
C VAL A 157 -0.92 -4.38 -1.45
N ARG A 158 -1.11 -5.68 -1.28
CA ARG A 158 -2.43 -6.31 -1.16
C ARG A 158 -3.23 -5.73 0.00
N LYS A 159 -4.56 -5.69 -0.15
CA LYS A 159 -5.45 -4.97 0.79
C LYS A 159 -5.41 -5.54 2.22
N ALA A 160 -5.22 -6.84 2.39
CA ALA A 160 -5.28 -7.50 3.69
C ALA A 160 -4.09 -7.15 4.60
N GLU A 161 -2.96 -6.80 3.99
CA GLU A 161 -1.68 -6.56 4.65
C GLU A 161 -1.44 -5.07 4.95
N ARG A 162 -2.28 -4.16 4.40
CA ARG A 162 -2.01 -2.70 4.48
C ARG A 162 -2.05 -2.11 5.87
N TYR A 163 -2.81 -2.72 6.78
CA TYR A 163 -3.09 -2.18 8.11
C TYR A 163 -2.42 -2.98 9.23
N SER A 164 -2.16 -4.27 9.00
CA SER A 164 -1.76 -5.23 10.03
C SER A 164 -0.25 -5.48 10.10
N LEU A 165 0.51 -5.14 9.05
CA LEU A 165 1.94 -5.40 8.99
C LEU A 165 2.75 -4.11 8.98
N PRO A 166 3.83 -4.01 9.78
CA PRO A 166 4.77 -2.91 9.70
C PRO A 166 5.59 -2.99 8.41
N ILE A 167 6.09 -1.84 7.98
CA ILE A 167 7.06 -1.76 6.89
C ILE A 167 8.45 -1.69 7.51
N VAL A 168 9.29 -2.66 7.19
CA VAL A 168 10.62 -2.83 7.77
C VAL A 168 11.70 -2.71 6.70
N ASN A 169 12.94 -2.38 7.08
CA ASN A 169 14.09 -2.46 6.18
C ASN A 169 14.57 -3.92 6.01
N LEU A 170 15.60 -4.16 5.19
CA LEU A 170 16.16 -5.50 4.95
C LEU A 170 16.60 -6.24 6.24
N LYS A 171 16.92 -5.52 7.32
CA LYS A 171 17.34 -6.09 8.61
C LYS A 171 16.19 -6.22 9.61
N GLY A 172 14.95 -5.98 9.21
CA GLY A 172 13.77 -6.08 10.06
C GLY A 172 13.55 -4.89 11.00
N GLN A 173 14.26 -3.77 10.79
CA GLN A 173 14.04 -2.55 11.58
C GLN A 173 12.86 -1.77 11.00
N VAL A 174 11.92 -1.34 11.85
CA VAL A 174 10.70 -0.65 11.43
C VAL A 174 11.01 0.72 10.82
N LEU A 175 10.49 0.97 9.62
CA LEU A 175 10.49 2.25 8.93
C LEU A 175 9.13 2.96 9.06
N PHE A 176 8.03 2.20 8.91
CA PHE A 176 6.66 2.72 9.03
C PHE A 176 5.77 1.74 9.80
N ASN A 177 4.78 2.27 10.52
CA ASN A 177 3.86 1.47 11.32
C ASN A 177 3.05 0.49 10.48
N ASN A 178 2.63 0.90 9.28
CA ASN A 178 1.98 0.06 8.28
C ASN A 178 1.97 0.77 6.91
N TRP A 179 1.51 0.06 5.87
CA TRP A 179 1.46 0.59 4.51
C TRP A 179 0.55 1.82 4.38
N ASP A 180 -0.65 1.79 4.97
CA ASP A 180 -1.63 2.87 4.85
C ASP A 180 -1.11 4.20 5.43
N SER A 181 -0.34 4.13 6.53
CA SER A 181 0.21 5.30 7.20
C SER A 181 1.10 6.17 6.31
N ILE A 182 1.80 5.57 5.34
CA ILE A 182 2.65 6.27 4.36
C ILE A 182 1.85 7.29 3.54
N PHE A 183 0.58 6.98 3.25
CA PHE A 183 -0.27 7.71 2.30
C PHE A 183 -1.31 8.61 2.97
N SER A 184 -1.18 8.86 4.27
CA SER A 184 -2.10 9.72 5.04
C SER A 184 -1.94 11.22 4.73
N GLY A 185 -1.13 11.59 3.73
CA GLY A 185 -1.01 12.97 3.21
C GLY A 185 0.16 13.78 3.75
N HIS A 186 0.87 13.28 4.76
CA HIS A 186 2.04 13.98 5.33
C HIS A 186 3.36 13.67 4.59
N GLY A 187 3.30 12.95 3.46
CA GLY A 187 4.44 12.64 2.60
C GLY A 187 5.25 11.42 3.04
N GLY A 188 4.66 10.50 3.80
CA GLY A 188 5.34 9.30 4.32
C GLY A 188 6.57 9.66 5.14
N GLN A 189 6.34 10.35 6.26
CA GLN A 189 7.42 10.77 7.15
C GLN A 189 8.02 9.55 7.84
N PHE A 190 9.35 9.49 7.91
CA PHE A 190 10.07 8.37 8.51
C PHE A 190 11.27 8.85 9.34
N ASN A 191 11.77 7.97 10.19
CA ASN A 191 12.97 8.25 10.98
C ASN A 191 14.23 8.05 10.12
N THR A 192 14.91 9.14 9.79
CA THR A 192 16.14 9.12 8.97
C THR A 192 17.34 8.45 9.63
N HIS A 193 17.27 8.15 10.94
CA HIS A 193 18.30 7.38 11.65
C HIS A 193 18.17 5.87 11.41
N VAL A 194 17.05 5.40 10.87
CA VAL A 194 16.86 3.99 10.50
C VAL A 194 17.34 3.80 9.06
N PRO A 195 18.36 2.95 8.81
CA PRO A 195 18.91 2.78 7.47
C PRO A 195 17.91 2.17 6.49
N ILE A 196 18.04 2.55 5.22
CA ILE A 196 17.38 1.88 4.10
C ILE A 196 18.46 1.10 3.36
N TYR A 197 18.34 -0.23 3.37
CA TYR A 197 19.33 -1.12 2.76
C TYR A 197 18.96 -1.47 1.32
N SER A 198 19.96 -1.61 0.46
CA SER A 198 19.85 -2.30 -0.83
C SER A 198 19.80 -3.82 -0.66
N PHE A 199 19.40 -4.56 -1.70
CA PHE A 199 19.36 -6.03 -1.67
C PHE A 199 20.71 -6.68 -1.33
N ASP A 200 21.82 -6.06 -1.70
CA ASP A 200 23.18 -6.50 -1.34
C ASP A 200 23.67 -5.99 0.03
N GLY A 201 22.80 -5.35 0.82
CA GLY A 201 23.03 -5.04 2.23
C GLY A 201 23.73 -3.71 2.52
N ARG A 202 23.90 -2.84 1.52
CA ARG A 202 24.50 -1.50 1.70
C ARG A 202 23.46 -0.49 2.15
N ASP A 203 23.84 0.40 3.07
CA ASP A 203 22.96 1.48 3.51
C ASP A 203 22.98 2.63 2.48
N VAL A 204 21.84 2.82 1.80
CA VAL A 204 21.69 3.80 0.73
C VAL A 204 21.89 5.23 1.22
N MET A 205 21.63 5.51 2.50
CA MET A 205 21.79 6.85 3.06
C MET A 205 23.26 7.27 3.16
N THR A 206 24.16 6.33 3.37
CA THR A 206 25.58 6.59 3.65
C THR A 206 26.52 6.12 2.54
N ASP A 207 26.13 5.10 1.77
CA ASP A 207 26.97 4.52 0.73
C ASP A 207 27.18 5.48 -0.46
N PRO A 208 28.42 5.68 -0.93
CA PRO A 208 28.72 6.62 -2.02
C PRO A 208 28.18 6.20 -3.38
N SER A 209 27.77 4.94 -3.57
CA SER A 209 27.22 4.43 -4.83
C SER A 209 25.88 5.10 -5.21
N TRP A 210 25.20 5.73 -4.24
CA TRP A 210 24.06 6.63 -4.46
C TRP A 210 24.48 8.06 -4.16
N PRO A 211 25.04 8.80 -5.12
CA PRO A 211 25.48 10.18 -4.89
C PRO A 211 24.29 11.10 -4.56
N GLN A 212 23.10 10.81 -5.11
CA GLN A 212 21.88 11.54 -4.82
C GLN A 212 20.97 10.73 -3.89
N LYS A 213 20.71 11.25 -2.69
CA LYS A 213 19.84 10.62 -1.68
C LYS A 213 18.38 10.97 -1.93
N VAL A 214 17.89 10.64 -3.13
CA VAL A 214 16.56 10.97 -3.62
C VAL A 214 15.89 9.70 -4.16
N ILE A 215 14.61 9.49 -3.86
CA ILE A 215 13.85 8.32 -4.29
C ILE A 215 12.84 8.68 -5.37
N TRP A 216 12.80 7.94 -6.47
CA TRP A 216 11.68 7.98 -7.42
C TRP A 216 10.39 7.41 -6.80
N HIS A 217 9.24 8.04 -7.03
CA HIS A 217 7.93 7.46 -6.68
C HIS A 217 6.83 7.72 -7.73
N GLY A 218 6.83 8.87 -8.41
CA GLY A 218 5.83 9.18 -9.45
C GLY A 218 4.39 9.36 -8.92
N SER A 219 4.24 9.72 -7.64
CA SER A 219 2.96 9.70 -6.92
C SER A 219 2.71 10.97 -6.11
N SER A 220 1.45 11.29 -5.88
CA SER A 220 1.02 12.29 -4.90
C SER A 220 1.31 11.82 -3.46
N PRO A 221 1.13 12.69 -2.43
CA PRO A 221 1.27 12.30 -1.03
C PRO A 221 0.30 11.20 -0.57
N HIS A 222 -0.76 10.93 -1.35
CA HIS A 222 -1.72 9.85 -1.12
C HIS A 222 -1.42 8.59 -1.96
N GLY A 223 -0.27 8.55 -2.64
CA GLY A 223 0.14 7.40 -3.45
C GLY A 223 -0.63 7.27 -4.76
N VAL A 224 -1.35 8.30 -5.19
CA VAL A 224 -2.05 8.34 -6.49
C VAL A 224 -1.06 8.69 -7.59
N ARG A 225 -1.10 7.99 -8.73
CA ARG A 225 -0.18 8.25 -9.85
C ARG A 225 -0.31 9.66 -10.41
N LEU A 226 0.83 10.26 -10.73
CA LEU A 226 0.92 11.55 -11.42
C LEU A 226 1.35 11.29 -12.86
N VAL A 227 0.39 11.21 -13.77
CA VAL A 227 0.62 10.84 -15.18
C VAL A 227 1.63 11.76 -15.88
N ASP A 228 1.68 13.03 -15.49
CA ASP A 228 2.62 14.01 -16.05
C ASP A 228 4.00 13.97 -15.37
N ASN A 229 4.16 13.24 -14.26
CA ASN A 229 5.36 13.25 -13.43
C ASN A 229 5.78 11.83 -13.00
N TYR A 230 5.83 10.90 -13.95
CA TYR A 230 6.32 9.53 -13.74
C TYR A 230 7.16 9.00 -14.92
N CYS A 231 7.91 9.89 -15.59
CA CYS A 231 8.81 9.54 -16.70
C CYS A 231 8.15 8.71 -17.80
N GLU A 232 6.96 9.15 -18.27
CA GLU A 232 6.16 8.43 -19.29
C GLU A 232 5.94 6.95 -18.94
N ALA A 233 5.55 6.70 -17.68
CA ALA A 233 5.42 5.38 -17.09
C ALA A 233 6.75 4.60 -17.05
N TRP A 234 7.81 5.30 -16.66
CA TRP A 234 9.18 4.81 -16.50
C TRP A 234 9.82 4.24 -17.78
N ARG A 235 9.62 4.93 -18.91
CA ARG A 235 10.07 4.51 -20.25
C ARG A 235 10.98 5.51 -20.95
N THR A 236 11.40 6.56 -20.25
CA THR A 236 12.26 7.59 -20.84
C THR A 236 13.29 8.08 -19.83
N ALA A 237 14.50 8.30 -20.32
CA ALA A 237 15.58 8.95 -19.60
C ALA A 237 15.86 10.35 -20.16
N ASP A 238 14.91 10.96 -20.88
CA ASP A 238 15.04 12.32 -21.38
C ASP A 238 15.16 13.32 -20.22
N MET A 239 16.03 14.31 -20.37
CA MET A 239 16.23 15.37 -19.39
C MET A 239 15.07 16.38 -19.36
N ALA A 240 14.36 16.54 -20.48
CA ALA A 240 13.20 17.43 -20.59
C ALA A 240 11.94 16.86 -19.94
N VAL A 241 11.86 15.54 -19.79
CA VAL A 241 10.76 14.85 -19.11
C VAL A 241 11.07 14.75 -17.61
N THR A 242 10.04 14.93 -16.78
CA THR A 242 10.18 14.90 -15.33
C THR A 242 9.47 13.73 -14.67
N GLY A 243 10.00 13.33 -13.52
CA GLY A 243 9.38 12.39 -12.59
C GLY A 243 9.23 13.02 -11.20
N GLN A 244 8.29 12.50 -10.42
CA GLN A 244 8.13 12.85 -9.01
C GLN A 244 9.09 12.01 -8.16
N ALA A 245 9.88 12.69 -7.33
CA ALA A 245 10.87 12.10 -6.44
C ALA A 245 10.90 12.79 -5.07
N SER A 246 11.45 12.12 -4.07
CA SER A 246 11.54 12.60 -2.68
C SER A 246 12.98 12.61 -2.18
N PRO A 247 13.54 13.79 -1.81
CA PRO A 247 14.82 13.86 -1.13
C PRO A 247 14.72 13.30 0.29
N LEU A 248 15.57 12.33 0.63
CA LEU A 248 15.54 11.65 1.92
C LEU A 248 16.00 12.54 3.07
N SER A 249 16.74 13.61 2.79
CA SER A 249 17.13 14.62 3.78
C SER A 249 15.95 15.34 4.43
N ALA A 250 14.77 15.37 3.77
CA ALA A 250 13.55 15.94 4.32
C ALA A 250 12.83 15.00 5.31
N GLY A 251 13.32 13.77 5.52
CA GLY A 251 12.67 12.76 6.35
C GLY A 251 11.32 12.30 5.81
N LYS A 252 11.13 12.39 4.49
CA LYS A 252 9.92 12.00 3.77
C LYS A 252 10.26 11.08 2.61
N ILE A 253 9.37 10.12 2.33
CA ILE A 253 9.51 9.20 1.19
C ILE A 253 8.64 9.61 -0.01
N LEU A 254 7.67 10.50 0.19
CA LEU A 254 6.74 11.03 -0.82
C LEU A 254 6.72 12.57 -0.80
N ASP A 255 7.86 13.22 -0.53
CA ASP A 255 7.98 14.66 -0.76
C ASP A 255 7.75 14.98 -2.24
N GLN A 256 7.19 16.15 -2.52
CA GLN A 256 6.73 16.49 -3.86
C GLN A 256 7.78 17.33 -4.58
N LYS A 257 8.90 16.70 -4.99
CA LYS A 257 9.93 17.33 -5.85
C LYS A 257 9.99 16.69 -7.23
N THR A 258 10.23 17.51 -8.25
CA THR A 258 10.38 17.06 -9.63
C THR A 258 11.86 16.99 -10.00
N TYR A 259 12.24 15.93 -10.70
CA TYR A 259 13.59 15.70 -11.20
C TYR A 259 13.50 15.27 -12.66
N GLY A 260 14.49 15.66 -13.48
CA GLY A 260 14.58 15.21 -14.87
C GLY A 260 14.84 13.70 -14.94
N CYS A 261 14.22 12.99 -15.87
CA CYS A 261 14.26 11.53 -15.94
C CYS A 261 15.64 10.96 -16.31
N ALA A 262 16.56 11.79 -16.82
CA ALA A 262 17.97 11.45 -16.97
C ALA A 262 18.71 11.22 -15.63
N ASN A 263 18.20 11.78 -14.53
CA ASN A 263 18.83 11.62 -13.21
C ASN A 263 18.77 10.18 -12.75
N ARG A 264 19.90 9.68 -12.21
CA ARG A 264 19.98 8.34 -11.63
C ARG A 264 19.71 8.43 -10.14
N LEU A 265 18.51 8.04 -9.73
CA LEU A 265 18.03 8.14 -8.35
C LEU A 265 17.75 6.77 -7.74
N ILE A 266 17.45 6.74 -6.46
CA ILE A 266 17.11 5.51 -5.72
C ILE A 266 15.74 5.01 -6.19
N VAL A 267 15.64 3.70 -6.38
CA VAL A 267 14.36 3.00 -6.59
C VAL A 267 14.21 1.97 -5.48
N LEU A 268 13.05 2.00 -4.82
CA LEU A 268 12.72 1.05 -3.77
C LEU A 268 11.82 -0.06 -4.28
N CYS A 269 11.85 -1.18 -3.57
CA CYS A 269 11.10 -2.39 -3.81
C CYS A 269 10.40 -2.77 -2.50
N ILE A 270 9.11 -3.08 -2.59
CA ILE A 270 8.27 -3.47 -1.46
C ILE A 270 7.79 -4.91 -1.66
N GLU A 271 7.84 -5.70 -0.60
CA GLU A 271 7.13 -6.97 -0.52
C GLU A 271 5.61 -6.73 -0.64
N ASN A 272 4.99 -7.25 -1.71
CA ASN A 272 3.58 -6.92 -2.01
C ASN A 272 2.56 -7.77 -1.24
N SER A 273 3.03 -8.84 -0.59
CA SER A 273 2.25 -9.74 0.25
C SER A 273 3.19 -10.50 1.16
N PHE A 274 2.80 -10.68 2.43
CA PHE A 274 3.56 -11.49 3.36
C PHE A 274 3.35 -12.97 3.05
N MET A 275 4.44 -13.70 2.79
CA MET A 275 4.37 -15.16 2.74
C MET A 275 4.47 -15.70 4.16
N THR A 276 3.35 -16.18 4.71
CA THR A 276 3.44 -17.18 5.78
C THR A 276 4.07 -18.42 5.15
N ASP A 277 5.09 -18.97 5.79
CA ASP A 277 5.82 -20.14 5.29
C ASP A 277 4.88 -21.36 5.30
N ALA A 278 4.03 -21.49 4.29
CA ALA A 278 3.14 -22.63 4.07
C ALA A 278 3.92 -23.79 3.43
N ARG A 279 5.14 -24.04 3.92
CA ARG A 279 5.96 -25.20 3.53
C ARG A 279 6.76 -25.71 4.73
N LYS A 280 6.08 -26.39 5.65
CA LYS A 280 6.27 -27.82 5.93
C LYS A 280 5.37 -28.30 7.05
#